data_AF-A0A1Y6FJC7-F1
#
_entry.id   AF-A0A1Y6FJC7-F1
#
_cell.length_a   1.000
_cell.length_b   1.000
_cell.length_c   1.000
_cell.angle_alpha   90.00
_cell.angle_beta   90.00
_cell.angle_gamma   90.00
#
_symmetry.space_group_name_H-M   'P 1'
#
loop_
_entity.id
_entity.type
_entity.pdbx_description
1 polymer ?
#
loop_
_entity_poly.entity_id
_entity_poly.type
_entity_poly.pdbx_seq_one_letter_code
_entity_poly.pdbx_strand_id
1 'polypeptide(L)'
;MRVVREHPTVVLAAACIVLLVGIVATGLALSSSVNSLTVDDVTTQVTDGMDELQGQLPQDAVLSAADTIRTEPCPDGGEGTLVAVERSIVTVDGFDLTGWVRELSATYAAKEGWSATMRSEQGPAPILTLASRSLMLFTLKPSATSATDPAPKLTIEATSRCSTVD
;
A
#
# COMPACT_ATOMS: atom_id res chain seq x y z
N MET A 1 -0.92 -4.59 -63.55
CA MET A 1 -0.36 -5.07 -62.27
C MET A 1 1.16 -4.94 -62.27
N ARG A 2 1.73 -3.76 -62.00
CA ARG A 2 3.18 -3.53 -61.84
C ARG A 2 3.43 -2.21 -61.10
N VAL A 3 3.24 -2.17 -59.78
CA VAL A 3 3.73 -1.04 -58.95
C VAL A 3 4.09 -1.55 -57.54
N VAL A 4 4.86 -2.63 -57.45
CA VAL A 4 5.44 -3.08 -56.17
C VAL A 4 6.86 -3.54 -56.46
N ARG A 5 7.77 -2.61 -56.80
CA ARG A 5 9.18 -3.01 -56.94
C ARG A 5 10.24 -1.98 -56.55
N GLU A 6 9.92 -0.83 -55.98
CA GLU A 6 10.99 0.18 -55.78
C GLU A 6 11.31 0.63 -54.35
N HIS A 7 10.49 0.39 -53.33
CA HIS A 7 10.86 0.87 -51.98
C HIS A 7 10.49 -0.10 -50.84
N PRO A 8 11.22 -1.22 -50.68
CA PRO A 8 11.00 -2.15 -49.55
C PRO A 8 11.16 -1.46 -48.19
N THR A 9 12.02 -0.45 -48.10
CA THR A 9 12.24 0.38 -46.91
C THR A 9 11.04 1.26 -46.54
N VAL A 10 10.30 1.78 -47.52
CA VAL A 10 9.12 2.63 -47.26
C VAL A 10 7.94 1.80 -46.77
N VAL A 11 7.78 0.58 -47.32
CA VAL A 11 6.76 -0.38 -46.86
C VAL A 11 7.05 -0.84 -45.43
N LEU A 12 8.32 -1.12 -45.11
CA LEU A 12 8.73 -1.51 -43.76
C LEU A 12 8.54 -0.36 -42.76
N ALA A 13 8.90 0.87 -43.13
CA ALA A 13 8.74 2.05 -42.28
C ALA A 13 7.26 2.34 -41.98
N ALA A 14 6.39 2.25 -42.99
CA ALA A 14 4.94 2.41 -42.81
C ALA A 14 4.36 1.32 -41.90
N ALA A 15 4.77 0.06 -42.07
CA ALA A 15 4.35 -1.03 -41.20
C ALA A 15 4.80 -0.81 -39.74
N CYS A 16 6.05 -0.37 -39.52
CA CYS A 16 6.55 -0.06 -38.19
C CYS A 16 5.80 1.11 -37.52
N ILE A 17 5.45 2.16 -38.28
CA ILE A 17 4.68 3.28 -37.76
C ILE A 17 3.27 2.84 -37.36
N VAL A 18 2.58 2.06 -38.19
CA VAL A 18 1.25 1.53 -37.86
C VAL A 18 1.31 0.62 -36.63
N LEU A 19 2.37 -0.17 -36.49
CA LEU A 19 2.57 -1.07 -35.35
C LEU A 19 2.89 -0.28 -34.08
N LEU A 20 3.69 0.78 -34.15
CA LEU A 20 3.95 1.70 -33.04
C LEU A 20 2.69 2.45 -32.61
N VAL A 21 1.90 2.98 -33.55
CA VAL A 21 0.62 3.64 -33.25
C VAL A 21 -0.36 2.65 -32.63
N GLY A 22 -0.39 1.41 -33.12
CA GLY A 22 -1.17 0.32 -32.54
C GLY A 22 -0.76 0.03 -31.10
N ILE A 23 0.54 -0.17 -30.85
CA ILE A 23 1.09 -0.42 -29.49
C ILE A 23 0.76 0.74 -28.55
N VAL A 24 0.95 1.99 -28.98
CA VAL A 24 0.65 3.18 -28.18
C VAL A 24 -0.86 3.28 -27.90
N ALA A 25 -1.72 3.01 -28.89
CA ALA A 25 -3.17 3.03 -28.71
C ALA A 25 -3.65 1.92 -27.75
N THR A 26 -3.15 0.68 -27.89
CA THR A 26 -3.45 -0.39 -26.92
C THR A 26 -2.85 -0.10 -25.55
N GLY A 27 -1.66 0.49 -25.48
CA GLY A 27 -1.03 0.89 -24.23
C GLY A 27 -1.83 1.97 -23.51
N LEU A 28 -2.29 2.99 -24.22
CA LEU A 28 -3.14 4.05 -23.68
C LEU A 28 -4.54 3.54 -23.30
N ALA A 29 -5.13 2.64 -24.10
CA ALA A 29 -6.43 2.03 -23.79
C ALA A 29 -6.34 1.13 -22.54
N LEU A 30 -5.29 0.31 -22.42
CA LEU A 30 -5.01 -0.47 -21.21
C LEU A 30 -4.74 0.47 -20.02
N SER A 31 -3.92 1.51 -20.17
CA SER A 31 -3.68 2.50 -19.12
C SER A 31 -4.95 3.24 -18.67
N SER A 32 -5.90 3.48 -19.58
CA SER A 32 -7.20 4.07 -19.21
C SER A 32 -8.09 3.12 -18.41
N SER A 33 -7.99 1.81 -18.63
CA SER A 33 -8.68 0.80 -17.81
C SER A 33 -7.96 0.48 -16.50
N VAL A 34 -6.69 0.90 -16.34
CA VAL A 34 -5.92 0.75 -15.08
C VAL A 34 -6.16 1.93 -14.12
N ASN A 35 -6.87 2.98 -14.55
CA ASN A 35 -7.20 4.14 -13.71
C ASN A 35 -8.57 4.04 -13.02
N SER A 36 -9.38 3.01 -13.31
CA SER A 36 -10.53 2.66 -12.45
C SER A 36 -10.03 1.78 -11.30
N LEU A 37 -9.89 2.36 -10.12
CA LEU A 37 -9.63 1.61 -8.90
C LEU A 37 -10.99 1.27 -8.30
N THR A 38 -11.34 -0.02 -8.26
CA THR A 38 -12.55 -0.48 -7.55
C THR A 38 -12.31 -0.48 -6.04
N VAL A 39 -13.38 -0.56 -5.25
CA VAL A 39 -13.26 -0.72 -3.79
C VAL A 39 -12.46 -1.99 -3.43
N ASP A 40 -12.64 -3.06 -4.19
CA ASP A 40 -11.91 -4.32 -3.98
C ASP A 40 -10.40 -4.18 -4.28
N ASP A 41 -10.04 -3.44 -5.33
CA ASP A 41 -8.64 -3.18 -5.68
C ASP A 41 -7.93 -2.38 -4.59
N VAL A 42 -8.57 -1.31 -4.09
CA VAL A 42 -7.98 -0.47 -3.05
C VAL A 42 -7.95 -1.17 -1.69
N THR A 43 -8.92 -2.06 -1.43
CA THR A 43 -8.93 -2.94 -0.26
C THR A 43 -7.78 -3.92 -0.31
N THR A 44 -7.62 -4.66 -1.42
CA THR A 44 -6.54 -5.63 -1.60
C THR A 44 -5.18 -4.95 -1.44
N GLN A 45 -5.03 -3.77 -2.04
CA GLN A 45 -3.79 -3.02 -2.00
C GLN A 45 -3.41 -2.55 -0.59
N VAL A 46 -4.39 -2.14 0.23
CA VAL A 46 -4.11 -1.76 1.63
C VAL A 46 -3.85 -2.99 2.50
N THR A 47 -4.59 -4.09 2.31
CA THR A 47 -4.39 -5.32 3.08
C THR A 47 -3.06 -5.99 2.75
N ASP A 48 -2.62 -5.99 1.49
CA ASP A 48 -1.30 -6.51 1.09
C ASP A 48 -0.16 -5.76 1.80
N GLY A 49 -0.30 -4.43 1.91
CA GLY A 49 0.66 -3.61 2.65
C GLY A 49 0.66 -3.90 4.15
N MET A 50 -0.51 -4.18 4.74
CA MET A 50 -0.61 -4.61 6.13
C MET A 50 -0.01 -6.00 6.35
N ASP A 51 -0.20 -6.92 5.41
CA ASP A 51 0.38 -8.26 5.43
C ASP A 51 1.91 -8.20 5.29
N GLU A 52 2.46 -7.31 4.44
CA GLU A 52 3.91 -7.07 4.35
C GLU A 52 4.47 -6.61 5.71
N LEU A 53 3.77 -5.68 6.38
CA LEU A 53 4.19 -5.15 7.68
C LEU A 53 4.07 -6.18 8.81
N GLN A 54 2.98 -6.93 8.87
CA GLN A 54 2.83 -8.02 9.82
C GLN A 54 3.87 -9.13 9.57
N GLY A 55 4.23 -9.38 8.31
CA GLY A 55 5.27 -10.34 7.95
C GLY A 55 6.68 -9.95 8.45
N GLN A 56 6.90 -8.71 8.89
CA GLN A 56 8.14 -8.28 9.55
C GLN A 56 8.16 -8.62 11.05
N LEU A 57 7.03 -9.04 11.63
CA LEU A 57 7.00 -9.56 12.99
C LEU A 57 7.47 -11.02 13.00
N PRO A 58 8.25 -11.42 14.02
CA PRO A 58 8.49 -12.84 14.27
C PRO A 58 7.16 -13.58 14.47
N GLN A 59 6.96 -14.71 13.78
CA GLN A 59 5.69 -15.45 13.86
C GLN A 59 5.40 -15.98 15.27
N ASP A 60 6.45 -16.31 16.03
CA ASP A 60 6.38 -16.73 17.43
C ASP A 60 6.03 -15.59 18.39
N ALA A 61 6.13 -14.33 17.94
CA ALA A 61 5.74 -13.17 18.72
C ALA A 61 4.24 -12.83 18.61
N VAL A 62 3.50 -13.43 17.67
CA VAL A 62 2.09 -13.12 17.39
C VAL A 62 1.17 -14.16 18.03
N LEU A 63 0.29 -13.73 18.95
CA LEU A 63 -0.75 -14.56 19.54
C LEU A 63 -2.04 -14.54 18.73
N SER A 64 -2.44 -13.37 18.25
CA SER A 64 -3.61 -13.20 17.38
C SER A 64 -3.51 -11.92 16.56
N ALA A 65 -4.24 -11.88 15.45
CA ALA A 65 -4.41 -10.70 14.62
C ALA A 65 -5.88 -10.62 14.19
N ALA A 66 -6.44 -9.41 14.15
CA ALA A 66 -7.81 -9.18 13.71
C ALA A 66 -7.91 -7.84 12.96
N ASP A 67 -8.70 -7.85 11.88
CA ASP A 67 -8.90 -6.69 11.02
C ASP A 67 -10.29 -6.11 11.22
N THR A 68 -10.35 -4.79 11.25
CA THR A 68 -11.57 -4.00 11.15
C THR A 68 -11.46 -3.15 9.89
N ILE A 69 -12.32 -3.43 8.91
CA ILE A 69 -12.38 -2.71 7.64
C ILE A 69 -13.58 -1.76 7.67
N ARG A 70 -13.37 -0.51 7.26
CA ARG A 70 -14.39 0.52 7.15
C ARG A 70 -14.29 1.21 5.81
N THR A 71 -15.43 1.54 5.23
CA THR A 71 -15.54 2.37 4.02
C THR A 71 -16.00 3.76 4.42
N GLU A 72 -15.31 4.78 3.93
CA GLU A 72 -15.56 6.19 4.23
C GLU A 72 -15.65 6.99 2.93
N PRO A 73 -16.40 8.09 2.88
CA PRO A 73 -16.37 9.01 1.74
C PRO A 73 -14.98 9.58 1.54
N CYS A 74 -14.61 9.85 0.29
CA CYS A 74 -13.34 10.48 -0.02
C CYS A 74 -13.21 11.88 0.59
N PRO A 75 -12.06 12.21 1.23
CA PRO A 75 -11.88 13.45 1.98
C PRO A 75 -11.81 14.71 1.09
N ASP A 76 -11.57 14.54 -0.21
CA ASP A 76 -11.59 15.61 -1.21
C ASP A 76 -13.01 15.93 -1.73
N GLY A 77 -14.03 15.19 -1.27
CA GLY A 77 -15.41 15.33 -1.71
C GLY A 77 -15.69 14.72 -3.08
N GLY A 78 -14.78 13.88 -3.60
CA GLY A 78 -15.04 13.08 -4.80
C GLY A 78 -16.09 12.00 -4.58
N GLU A 79 -16.67 11.51 -5.67
CA GLU A 79 -17.68 10.43 -5.69
C GLU A 79 -17.11 9.03 -5.33
N GLY A 80 -15.83 8.94 -4.98
CA GLY A 80 -15.16 7.69 -4.64
C GLY A 80 -15.33 7.27 -3.19
N THR A 81 -14.96 6.02 -2.92
CA THR A 81 -14.91 5.43 -1.59
C THR A 81 -13.46 5.24 -1.14
N LEU A 82 -13.15 5.62 0.10
CA LEU A 82 -11.89 5.34 0.77
C LEU A 82 -12.06 4.15 1.71
N VAL A 83 -11.07 3.26 1.75
CA VAL A 83 -11.06 2.11 2.66
C VAL A 83 -10.05 2.38 3.78
N ALA A 84 -10.54 2.37 5.01
CA ALA A 84 -9.73 2.44 6.22
C ALA A 84 -9.68 1.05 6.86
N VAL A 85 -8.46 0.57 7.12
CA VAL A 85 -8.24 -0.73 7.77
C VAL A 85 -7.47 -0.51 9.05
N GLU A 86 -7.99 -1.07 10.13
CA GLU A 86 -7.31 -1.17 11.42
C GLU A 86 -7.05 -2.65 11.70
N ARG A 87 -5.78 -3.01 11.87
CA ARG A 87 -5.35 -4.35 12.26
C ARG A 87 -4.82 -4.30 13.68
N SER A 88 -5.45 -5.07 14.57
CA SER A 88 -5.01 -5.27 15.94
C SER A 88 -4.26 -6.59 16.06
N ILE A 89 -3.00 -6.53 16.49
CA ILE A 89 -2.14 -7.70 16.69
C ILE A 89 -1.84 -7.80 18.18
N VAL A 90 -2.17 -8.94 18.78
CA VAL A 90 -1.79 -9.26 20.16
C VAL A 90 -0.46 -10.01 20.11
N THR A 91 0.52 -9.53 20.88
CA THR A 91 1.85 -10.17 20.95
C THR A 91 2.03 -10.97 22.23
N VAL A 92 3.01 -11.89 22.22
CA VAL A 92 3.40 -12.66 23.41
C VAL A 92 3.95 -11.74 24.51
N ASP A 93 3.73 -12.16 25.76
CA ASP A 93 4.27 -11.45 26.91
C ASP A 93 5.81 -11.38 26.87
N GLY A 94 6.36 -10.21 27.15
CA GLY A 94 7.80 -9.97 27.14
C GLY A 94 8.41 -9.65 25.78
N PHE A 95 7.62 -9.66 24.69
CA PHE A 95 8.08 -9.17 23.39
C PHE A 95 8.33 -7.66 23.45
N ASP A 96 9.53 -7.20 23.07
CA ASP A 96 9.87 -5.78 23.01
C ASP A 96 9.28 -5.13 21.76
N LEU A 97 7.98 -4.88 21.80
CA LEU A 97 7.26 -4.26 20.70
C LEU A 97 7.77 -2.84 20.39
N THR A 98 8.21 -2.11 21.42
CA THR A 98 8.76 -0.75 21.24
C THR A 98 10.11 -0.78 20.55
N GLY A 99 11.00 -1.71 20.95
CA GLY A 99 12.28 -1.95 20.28
C GLY A 99 12.08 -2.38 18.83
N TRP A 100 11.15 -3.31 18.57
CA TRP A 100 10.83 -3.74 17.22
C TRP A 100 10.32 -2.59 16.34
N VAL A 101 9.41 -1.73 16.83
CA VAL A 101 8.94 -0.55 16.07
C VAL A 101 10.10 0.41 15.73
N ARG A 102 11.08 0.58 16.64
CA ARG A 102 12.28 1.39 16.38
C ARG A 102 13.16 0.79 15.30
N GLU A 103 13.39 -0.52 15.34
CA GLU A 103 14.16 -1.24 14.33
C GLU A 103 13.47 -1.19 12.96
N LEU A 104 12.15 -1.38 12.92
CA LEU A 104 11.35 -1.27 11.71
C LEU A 104 11.48 0.13 11.09
N SER A 105 11.40 1.18 11.91
CA SER A 105 11.60 2.56 11.45
C SER A 105 12.98 2.77 10.83
N ALA A 106 14.05 2.24 11.44
CA ALA A 106 15.39 2.35 10.90
C ALA A 106 15.54 1.61 9.55
N THR A 107 14.92 0.43 9.46
CA THR A 107 14.89 -0.39 8.25
C THR A 107 14.19 0.35 7.10
N TYR A 108 12.99 0.88 7.35
CA TYR A 108 12.21 1.59 6.33
C TYR A 108 12.77 2.98 6.00
N ALA A 109 13.45 3.64 6.93
CA ALA A 109 14.18 4.89 6.63
C ALA A 109 15.34 4.68 5.64
N ALA A 110 15.92 3.49 5.60
CA ALA A 110 16.99 3.13 4.66
C ALA A 110 16.48 2.49 3.35
N LYS A 111 15.19 2.11 3.28
CA LYS A 111 14.57 1.45 2.13
C LYS A 111 14.16 2.50 1.09
N GLU A 112 14.65 2.38 -0.13
CA GLU A 112 14.28 3.28 -1.22
C GLU A 112 12.77 3.25 -1.48
N GLY A 113 12.17 4.43 -1.72
CA GLY A 113 10.74 4.56 -2.00
C GLY A 113 9.85 4.48 -0.76
N TRP A 114 10.42 4.59 0.44
CA TRP A 114 9.70 4.68 1.70
C TRP A 114 10.15 5.90 2.50
N SER A 115 9.23 6.45 3.29
CA SER A 115 9.50 7.44 4.32
C SER A 115 9.02 6.89 5.65
N ALA A 116 9.88 6.96 6.67
CA ALA A 116 9.55 6.54 8.03
C ALA A 116 9.65 7.73 8.99
N THR A 117 8.55 8.02 9.67
CA THR A 117 8.46 9.11 10.63
C THR A 117 8.04 8.55 11.97
N MET A 118 8.91 8.67 12.97
CA MET A 118 8.60 8.28 14.34
C MET A 118 8.23 9.50 15.17
N ARG A 119 7.09 9.46 15.86
CA ARG A 119 6.65 10.47 16.81
C ARG A 119 6.56 9.85 18.20
N SER A 120 7.15 10.53 19.17
CA SER A 120 7.14 10.10 20.59
C SER A 120 6.11 10.87 21.43
N GLU A 121 5.23 11.66 20.80
CA GLU A 121 4.34 12.55 21.54
C GLU A 121 3.14 11.79 22.14
N GLN A 122 2.93 12.00 23.45
CA GLN A 122 1.75 11.70 24.27
C GLN A 122 1.61 10.29 24.88
N GLY A 123 2.65 9.45 24.87
CA GLY A 123 2.60 8.16 25.55
C GLY A 123 3.96 7.50 25.80
N PRO A 124 3.99 6.36 26.53
CA PRO A 124 5.23 5.61 26.79
C PRO A 124 5.78 4.89 25.55
N ALA A 125 5.02 4.80 24.45
CA ALA A 125 5.38 4.01 23.28
C ALA A 125 5.40 4.88 22.00
N PRO A 126 6.38 4.70 21.09
CA PRO A 126 6.54 5.52 19.89
C PRO A 126 5.51 5.16 18.82
N ILE A 127 4.94 6.16 18.16
CA ILE A 127 4.08 5.97 16.99
C ILE A 127 4.95 6.07 15.74
N LEU A 128 4.90 5.05 14.88
CA LEU A 128 5.60 5.03 13.61
C LEU A 128 4.61 5.24 12.46
N THR A 129 4.86 6.22 11.61
CA THR A 129 4.15 6.40 10.34
C THR A 129 5.08 6.04 9.19
N LEU A 130 4.67 5.08 8.37
CA LEU A 130 5.34 4.67 7.14
C LEU A 130 4.55 5.18 5.95
N ALA A 131 5.22 5.87 5.03
CA ALA A 131 4.65 6.29 3.76
C ALA A 131 5.37 5.58 2.62
N SER A 132 4.63 4.89 1.76
CA SER A 132 5.19 4.23 0.57
C SER A 132 5.27 5.20 -0.62
N ARG A 133 5.97 4.79 -1.69
CA ARG A 133 5.99 5.50 -2.99
C ARG A 133 4.60 5.72 -3.60
N SER A 134 3.64 4.86 -3.25
CA SER A 134 2.25 4.98 -3.67
C SER A 134 1.44 5.88 -2.73
N LEU A 135 2.09 6.65 -1.85
CA LEU A 135 1.46 7.56 -0.89
C LEU A 135 0.45 6.87 0.04
N MET A 136 0.56 5.55 0.21
CA MET A 136 -0.17 4.86 1.28
C MET A 136 0.51 5.17 2.60
N LEU A 137 -0.32 5.40 3.61
CA LEU A 137 0.13 5.68 4.96
C LEU A 137 -0.24 4.49 5.84
N PHE A 138 0.76 3.97 6.54
CA PHE A 138 0.60 2.95 7.58
C PHE A 138 1.05 3.56 8.90
N THR A 139 0.18 3.58 9.89
CA THR A 139 0.47 4.09 11.23
C THR A 139 0.48 2.95 12.22
N LEU A 140 1.64 2.68 12.79
CA LEU A 140 1.86 1.65 13.79
C LEU A 140 1.84 2.29 15.19
N LYS A 141 0.93 1.82 16.03
CA LYS A 141 0.70 2.28 17.40
C LYS A 141 0.91 1.10 18.36
N PRO A 142 2.11 0.94 18.91
CA PRO A 142 2.34 -0.02 19.98
C PRO A 142 1.66 0.44 21.27
N SER A 143 0.99 -0.48 21.98
CA SER A 143 0.48 -0.27 23.32
C SER A 143 1.13 -1.26 24.29
N ALA A 144 1.59 -0.73 25.42
CA ALA A 144 2.12 -1.55 26.50
C ALA A 144 0.98 -2.24 27.25
N THR A 145 1.31 -3.35 27.92
CA THR A 145 0.43 -4.01 28.88
C THR A 145 -0.09 -3.00 29.91
N SER A 146 -1.39 -3.01 30.17
CA SER A 146 -2.06 -2.19 31.16
C SER A 146 -2.92 -3.05 32.09
N ALA A 147 -3.38 -2.48 33.21
CA ALA A 147 -4.26 -3.19 34.14
C ALA A 147 -5.58 -3.67 33.49
N THR A 148 -6.00 -3.00 32.42
CA THR A 148 -7.20 -3.32 31.63
C THR A 148 -6.91 -4.14 30.38
N ASP A 149 -5.65 -4.27 29.99
CA ASP A 149 -5.23 -4.96 28.77
C ASP A 149 -3.90 -5.67 29.01
N PRO A 150 -3.92 -6.91 29.50
CA PRO A 150 -2.73 -7.56 30.06
C PRO A 150 -1.72 -8.00 29.01
N ALA A 151 -2.09 -8.03 27.72
CA ALA A 151 -1.19 -8.43 26.64
C ALA A 151 -0.76 -7.19 25.81
N PRO A 152 0.52 -7.07 25.41
CA PRO A 152 0.96 -5.98 24.56
C PRO A 152 0.29 -6.08 23.18
N LYS A 153 -0.17 -4.95 22.64
CA LYS A 153 -0.85 -4.90 21.34
C LYS A 153 -0.16 -3.95 20.39
N LEU A 154 -0.18 -4.30 19.11
CA LEU A 154 0.17 -3.43 18.02
C LEU A 154 -1.10 -3.12 17.22
N THR A 155 -1.46 -1.86 17.12
CA THR A 155 -2.48 -1.41 16.17
C THR A 155 -1.79 -0.86 14.93
N ILE A 156 -2.11 -1.41 13.77
CA ILE A 156 -1.71 -0.88 12.46
C ILE A 156 -2.94 -0.24 11.83
N GLU A 157 -2.87 1.04 11.52
CA GLU A 157 -3.91 1.77 10.80
C GLU A 157 -3.42 2.09 9.41
N ALA A 158 -4.24 1.85 8.40
CA ALA A 158 -3.92 2.18 7.03
C ALA A 158 -5.15 2.75 6.32
N THR A 159 -4.92 3.72 5.44
CA THR A 159 -5.95 4.26 4.55
C THR A 159 -5.54 4.03 3.11
N SER A 160 -6.49 3.55 2.31
CA SER A 160 -6.31 3.37 0.89
C SER A 160 -6.35 4.71 0.15
N ARG A 161 -6.03 4.66 -1.14
CA ARG A 161 -6.43 5.72 -2.07
C ARG A 161 -7.95 5.66 -2.27
N CYS A 162 -8.52 6.76 -2.71
CA CYS A 162 -9.90 6.82 -3.18
C CYS A 162 -10.12 5.89 -4.37
N SER A 163 -11.16 5.07 -4.31
CA SER A 163 -11.69 4.38 -5.48
C SER A 163 -12.24 5.39 -6.48
N THR A 164 -12.31 5.01 -7.74
CA THR A 164 -12.93 5.80 -8.81
C THR A 164 -14.18 5.13 -9.37
N VAL A 165 -14.47 3.92 -8.88
CA VAL A 165 -15.66 3.10 -9.16
C VAL A 165 -16.00 2.36 -7.87
N ASP A 166 -17.29 2.31 -7.51
CA ASP A 166 -17.79 1.51 -6.38
C ASP A 166 -17.79 0.01 -6.69
#